data_AF-A0A6M3Y074-F1
#
_entry.id   AF-A0A6M3Y074-F1
#
_cell.length_a   1.000
_cell.length_b   1.000
_cell.length_c   1.000
_cell.angle_alpha   90.00
_cell.angle_beta   90.00
_cell.angle_gamma   90.00
#
_symmetry.space_group_name_H-M   'P 1'
#
loop_
_entity.id
_entity.type
_entity.pdbx_description
1 polymer ?
#
loop_
_entity_poly.entity_id
_entity_poly.type
_entity_poly.pdbx_seq_one_letter_code
_entity_poly.pdbx_strand_id
1 'polypeptide(L)'
;MKTEKEWHESKQWLSKYLEVGDEVDEDLADYFLGVLPPAYWENGVVQIGEPFDHDKNGKPRYQTIQQIDNHWYYKGICPLKSVVDYDVREV
;
A
#
# COMPACT_ATOMS: atom_id res chain seq x y z
N MET A 1 3.69 -13.43 3.16
CA MET A 1 4.28 -12.14 3.58
C MET A 1 5.34 -11.74 2.56
N LYS A 2 5.25 -10.52 2.06
CA LYS A 2 6.17 -9.84 1.16
C LYS A 2 7.13 -8.98 1.99
N THR A 3 8.40 -8.91 1.60
CA THR A 3 9.43 -8.23 2.39
C THR A 3 10.14 -7.14 1.59
N GLU A 4 10.65 -6.12 2.29
CA GLU A 4 11.45 -5.07 1.65
C GLU A 4 12.69 -5.65 0.94
N LYS A 5 13.35 -6.62 1.58
CA LYS A 5 14.54 -7.27 1.03
C LYS A 5 14.26 -7.99 -0.29
N GLU A 6 13.23 -8.83 -0.34
CA GLU A 6 12.84 -9.55 -1.55
C GLU A 6 12.42 -8.58 -2.66
N TRP A 7 11.74 -7.49 -2.30
CA TRP A 7 11.39 -6.44 -3.23
C TRP A 7 12.65 -5.82 -3.88
N HIS A 8 13.64 -5.40 -3.08
CA HIS A 8 14.91 -4.86 -3.60
C HIS A 8 15.66 -5.86 -4.48
N GLU A 9 15.70 -7.14 -4.10
CA GLU A 9 16.33 -8.21 -4.88
C GLU A 9 15.60 -8.48 -6.21
N SER A 10 14.27 -8.35 -6.22
CA SER A 10 13.45 -8.55 -7.43
C SER A 10 13.71 -7.51 -8.52
N LYS A 11 14.20 -6.32 -8.13
CA LYS A 11 14.36 -5.13 -9.01
C LYS A 11 13.07 -4.71 -9.72
N GLN A 12 11.92 -5.11 -9.18
CA GLN A 12 10.61 -4.74 -9.69
C GLN A 12 10.17 -3.39 -9.12
N TRP A 13 9.31 -2.69 -9.86
CA TRP A 13 8.53 -1.61 -9.28
C TRP A 13 7.64 -2.16 -8.16
N LEU A 14 7.45 -1.40 -7.08
CA LEU A 14 6.63 -1.82 -5.94
C LEU A 14 5.22 -2.28 -6.38
N SER A 15 4.62 -1.55 -7.33
CA SER A 15 3.32 -1.86 -7.94
C SER A 15 3.27 -3.13 -8.81
N LYS A 16 4.42 -3.74 -9.08
CA LYS A 16 4.54 -5.05 -9.74
C LYS A 16 4.92 -6.17 -8.78
N TYR A 17 5.51 -5.81 -7.64
CA TYR A 17 5.90 -6.76 -6.61
C TYR A 17 4.72 -7.09 -5.67
N LEU A 18 3.88 -6.09 -5.34
CA LEU A 18 2.73 -6.25 -4.46
C LEU A 18 1.42 -6.45 -5.24
N GLU A 19 0.64 -7.44 -4.79
CA GLU A 19 -0.74 -7.69 -5.19
C GLU A 19 -1.68 -7.39 -4.02
N VAL A 20 -2.92 -6.99 -4.35
CA VAL A 20 -3.93 -6.67 -3.33
C VAL A 20 -4.15 -7.88 -2.44
N GLY A 21 -4.11 -7.66 -1.12
CA GLY A 21 -4.22 -8.71 -0.12
C GLY A 21 -2.88 -9.30 0.34
N ASP A 22 -1.77 -8.96 -0.33
CA ASP A 22 -0.44 -9.33 0.17
C ASP A 22 -0.22 -8.73 1.56
N GLU A 23 0.10 -9.60 2.52
CA GLU A 23 0.66 -9.20 3.80
C GLU A 23 2.10 -8.71 3.60
N VAL A 24 2.44 -7.57 4.19
CA VAL A 24 3.79 -6.98 4.13
C VAL A 24 4.42 -6.97 5.52
N ASP A 25 5.75 -7.10 5.58
CA ASP A 25 6.49 -6.97 6.83
C ASP A 25 6.58 -5.51 7.31
N GLU A 26 7.04 -5.33 8.55
CA GLU A 26 7.21 -4.00 9.16
C GLU A 26 8.22 -3.15 8.39
N ASP A 27 9.30 -3.73 7.85
CA ASP A 27 10.30 -2.99 7.06
C ASP A 27 9.66 -2.39 5.79
N LEU A 28 8.82 -3.16 5.09
CA LEU A 28 8.09 -2.68 3.93
C LEU A 28 6.96 -1.71 4.32
N ALA A 29 6.35 -1.85 5.50
CA ALA A 29 5.40 -0.86 6.03
C ALA A 29 6.09 0.47 6.38
N ASP A 30 7.29 0.40 6.98
CA ASP A 30 8.14 1.57 7.26
C ASP A 30 8.58 2.27 5.97
N TYR A 31 8.82 1.53 4.88
CA TYR A 31 9.05 2.12 3.57
C TYR A 31 7.88 3.02 3.12
N PHE A 32 6.63 2.62 3.38
CA PHE A 32 5.46 3.45 3.05
C PHE A 32 5.42 4.78 3.83
N LEU A 33 6.09 4.84 5.00
CA LEU A 33 6.20 6.03 5.84
C LEU A 33 7.49 6.84 5.59
N GLY A 34 8.57 6.16 5.17
CA GLY A 34 9.93 6.67 5.27
C GLY A 34 10.47 7.41 4.03
N VAL A 35 9.87 7.24 2.86
CA VAL A 35 10.38 7.85 1.62
C VAL A 35 9.96 9.32 1.49
N LEU A 36 8.71 9.63 1.84
CA LEU A 36 8.11 10.97 1.84
C LEU A 36 7.06 11.04 2.95
N PRO A 37 6.71 12.23 3.48
CA PRO A 37 5.57 12.37 4.36
C PRO A 37 4.33 11.70 3.73
N PRO A 38 3.64 10.80 4.45
CA PRO A 38 2.53 10.07 3.89
C PRO A 38 1.42 11.03 3.46
N ALA A 39 0.74 10.73 2.35
CA ALA A 39 -0.40 11.50 1.89
C ALA A 39 -1.60 11.36 2.84
N TYR A 40 -1.66 10.23 3.55
CA TYR A 40 -2.63 9.94 4.58
C TYR A 40 -2.06 8.92 5.58
N TRP A 41 -2.26 9.16 6.88
CA TRP A 41 -1.89 8.23 7.94
C TRP A 41 -2.80 8.39 9.16
N GLU A 42 -3.88 7.61 9.20
CA GLU A 42 -4.80 7.55 10.34
C GLU A 42 -5.50 6.18 10.37
N ASN A 43 -6.02 5.78 11.53
CA ASN A 43 -6.85 4.57 11.71
C ASN A 43 -6.22 3.28 11.12
N GLY A 44 -4.90 3.13 11.21
CA GLY A 44 -4.18 1.99 10.67
C GLY A 44 -4.05 1.98 9.14
N VAL A 45 -4.40 3.06 8.44
CA VAL A 45 -4.24 3.18 6.98
C VAL A 45 -3.07 4.10 6.69
N VAL A 46 -2.19 3.70 5.77
CA VAL A 46 -1.08 4.51 5.26
C VAL A 46 -1.15 4.61 3.75
N GLN A 47 -1.03 5.84 3.22
CA GLN A 47 -0.90 6.12 1.79
C GLN A 47 0.43 6.82 1.53
N ILE A 48 1.22 6.31 0.58
CA ILE A 48 2.52 6.90 0.20
C ILE A 48 2.34 8.37 -0.19
N GLY A 49 3.34 9.21 0.11
CA GLY A 49 3.28 10.67 -0.10
C GLY A 49 2.96 11.13 -1.52
N GLU A 50 3.43 10.39 -2.53
CA GLU A 50 3.19 10.72 -3.94
C GLU A 50 2.04 9.89 -4.54
N PRO A 51 1.16 10.52 -5.36
CA PRO A 51 0.18 9.80 -6.15
C PRO A 51 0.86 8.80 -7.09
N PHE A 52 0.33 7.59 -7.15
CA PHE A 52 0.71 6.61 -8.17
C PHE A 52 0.21 7.05 -9.56
N ASP A 53 -1.06 7.50 -9.63
CA ASP A 53 -1.68 8.05 -10.82
C ASP A 53 -2.89 8.92 -10.47
N HIS A 54 -3.70 9.26 -11.49
CA HIS A 54 -4.96 9.96 -11.35
C HIS A 54 -6.10 9.17 -11.99
N ASP A 55 -7.30 9.25 -11.41
CA ASP A 55 -8.51 8.67 -11.99
C ASP A 55 -8.97 9.46 -13.24
N LYS A 56 -10.04 8.99 -13.89
CA LYS A 56 -10.63 9.64 -15.08
C LYS A 56 -11.09 11.09 -14.86
N ASN A 57 -11.26 11.51 -13.61
CA ASN A 57 -11.68 12.85 -13.21
C ASN A 57 -10.48 13.71 -12.74
N GLY A 58 -9.25 13.21 -12.85
CA GLY A 58 -8.05 13.89 -12.39
C GLY A 58 -7.84 13.86 -10.88
N LYS A 59 -8.49 12.95 -10.15
CA LYS A 59 -8.27 12.79 -8.69
C LYS A 59 -7.09 11.86 -8.43
N PRO A 60 -6.15 12.23 -7.54
CA PRO A 60 -4.97 11.40 -7.27
C PRO A 60 -5.34 10.10 -6.56
N ARG A 61 -4.61 9.03 -6.86
CA ARG A 61 -4.70 7.73 -6.19
C ARG A 61 -3.33 7.29 -5.69
N TYR A 62 -3.31 6.54 -4.60
CA TYR A 62 -2.10 6.27 -3.83
C TYR A 62 -1.96 4.77 -3.54
N GLN A 63 -0.72 4.28 -3.57
CA GLN A 63 -0.40 2.98 -3.00
C GLN A 63 -0.74 3.00 -1.50
N THR A 64 -1.52 2.02 -1.07
CA THR A 64 -2.15 2.01 0.25
C THR A 64 -1.89 0.69 0.98
N ILE A 65 -1.52 0.75 2.26
CA ILE A 65 -1.52 -0.38 3.18
C ILE A 65 -2.48 -0.12 4.33
N GLN A 66 -2.98 -1.20 4.94
CA GLN A 66 -3.87 -1.14 6.10
C GLN A 66 -3.45 -2.17 7.14
N GLN A 67 -3.42 -1.76 8.41
CA GLN A 67 -3.19 -2.63 9.55
C GLN A 67 -4.50 -3.31 9.97
N ILE A 68 -4.50 -4.64 10.02
CA ILE A 68 -5.61 -5.48 10.48
C ILE A 68 -5.01 -6.52 11.44
N ASP A 69 -5.53 -6.60 12.67
CA ASP A 69 -5.06 -7.54 13.69
C ASP A 69 -3.53 -7.55 13.86
N ASN A 70 -2.90 -6.36 13.87
CA ASN A 70 -1.45 -6.13 13.95
C ASN A 70 -0.62 -6.60 12.75
N HIS A 71 -1.24 -6.90 11.61
CA HIS A 71 -0.54 -7.23 10.36
C HIS A 71 -0.86 -6.18 9.30
N TRP A 72 0.10 -5.86 8.45
CA TRP A 72 -0.06 -4.89 7.37
C TRP A 72 -0.43 -5.59 6.07
N TYR A 73 -1.45 -5.08 5.38
CA TYR A 73 -1.91 -5.62 4.11
C TYR A 73 -1.92 -4.56 3.02
N TYR A 74 -1.42 -4.91 1.84
CA TYR A 74 -1.50 -4.05 0.67
C TYR A 74 -2.93 -3.99 0.12
N LYS A 75 -3.49 -2.79 0.04
CA LYS A 75 -4.85 -2.52 -0.43
C LYS A 75 -4.90 -2.01 -1.87
N GLY A 76 -3.75 -1.92 -2.54
CA GLY A 76 -3.67 -1.46 -3.92
C GLY A 76 -3.65 0.06 -4.06
N ILE A 77 -4.09 0.52 -5.24
CA ILE A 77 -4.13 1.93 -5.63
C ILE A 77 -5.49 2.52 -5.25
N CYS A 78 -5.57 3.22 -4.12
CA CYS A 78 -6.81 3.74 -3.56
C CYS A 78 -6.93 5.27 -3.72
N PRO A 79 -8.14 5.82 -3.84
CA PRO A 79 -8.36 7.26 -3.68
C PRO A 79 -7.87 7.77 -2.32
N LEU A 80 -7.52 9.06 -2.25
CA LEU A 80 -7.11 9.71 -0.99
C LEU A 80 -8.13 9.45 0.14
N LYS A 81 -7.64 9.08 1.33
CA LYS A 81 -8.44 8.82 2.55
C LYS A 81 -9.46 7.68 2.42
N SER A 82 -9.23 6.76 1.48
CA SER A 82 -10.08 5.60 1.30
C SER A 82 -9.24 4.34 1.14
N VAL A 83 -9.82 3.22 1.54
CA VAL A 83 -9.33 1.88 1.22
C VAL A 83 -10.36 1.22 0.31
N VAL A 84 -9.91 0.45 -0.67
CA VAL A 84 -10.79 -0.44 -1.40
C VAL A 84 -10.86 -1.74 -0.61
N ASP A 85 -12.02 -2.06 -0.07
CA ASP A 85 -12.24 -3.36 0.54
C ASP A 85 -12.41 -4.40 -0.57
N TYR A 86 -11.41 -5.25 -0.69
CA TYR A 86 -11.53 -6.53 -1.37
C TYR A 86 -11.86 -7.53 -0.29
N ASP A 87 -13.05 -8.13 -0.37
CA ASP A 87 -13.49 -9.17 0.55
C ASP A 87 -12.50 -10.33 0.47
N VAL A 88 -11.70 -10.52 1.52
CA VAL A 88 -10.71 -11.60 1.63
C VAL A 88 -11.38 -12.96 1.92
N ARG A 89 -12.69 -13.09 1.70
CA ARG A 89 -13.50 -14.27 2.03
C ARG A 89 -14.05 -15.02 0.81
N GLU A 90 -13.35 -15.09 -0.31
CA GLU A 90 -13.64 -16.14 -1.31
C GLU A 90 -12.36 -16.58 -2.03
N VAL A 91 -11.58 -17.47 -1.38
CA VAL A 91 -10.81 -18.55 -2.02
C VAL A 91 -10.76 -19.77 -1.11
#